data_AF-A0A075H037-F1
#
_entry.id   AF-A0A075H037-F1
#
_cell.length_a   1.000
_cell.length_b   1.000
_cell.length_c   1.000
_cell.angle_alpha   90.00
_cell.angle_beta   90.00
_cell.angle_gamma   90.00
#
_symmetry.space_group_name_H-M   'P 1'
#
loop_
_entity.id
_entity.type
_entity.pdbx_description
1 polymer ?
#
loop_
_entity_poly.entity_id
_entity_poly.type
_entity_poly.pdbx_seq_one_letter_code
_entity_poly.pdbx_strand_id
1 'polypeptide(L)'
;MLQSELWKKLKLSSRDGSRLSLKLERMGTINREKLLENDRWTYKLILKKTPISTQSIENSPCLVCTVEQKCSLDGEISPKTCQLIEDWVIAEYKKPSKAKK
;
A
#
# COMPACT_ATOMS: atom_id res chain seq x y z
N MET A 1 18.05 -8.92 -3.11
CA MET A 1 17.93 -9.93 -4.18
C MET A 1 18.39 -9.30 -5.48
N LEU A 2 19.20 -10.00 -6.27
CA LEU A 2 19.71 -9.48 -7.55
C LEU A 2 18.63 -9.51 -8.63
N GLN A 3 18.67 -8.54 -9.54
CA GLN A 3 17.72 -8.50 -10.67
C GLN A 3 17.73 -9.80 -11.49
N SER A 4 18.92 -10.30 -11.84
CA SER A 4 19.10 -11.50 -12.66
C SER A 4 18.47 -12.75 -12.04
N GLU A 5 18.62 -12.93 -10.72
CA GLU A 5 18.01 -14.05 -9.99
C GLU A 5 16.50 -13.90 -9.87
N LEU A 6 16.01 -12.68 -9.65
CA LEU A 6 14.58 -12.43 -9.55
C LEU A 6 13.86 -12.74 -10.87
N TRP A 7 14.45 -12.35 -12.01
CA TRP A 7 13.86 -12.64 -13.32
C TRP A 7 13.78 -14.14 -13.59
N LYS A 8 14.80 -14.91 -13.20
CA LYS A 8 14.76 -16.37 -13.28
C LYS A 8 13.63 -16.96 -12.43
N LYS A 9 13.46 -16.48 -11.19
CA LYS A 9 12.38 -16.95 -10.29
C LYS A 9 10.98 -16.60 -10.81
N LEU A 10 10.82 -15.42 -11.41
CA LEU A 10 9.55 -14.94 -11.96
C LEU A 10 9.30 -15.41 -13.41
N LYS A 11 10.23 -16.18 -14.00
CA LYS A 11 10.18 -16.62 -15.41
C LYS A 11 9.99 -15.44 -16.38
N LEU A 12 10.65 -14.31 -16.10
CA LEU A 12 10.60 -13.10 -16.91
C LEU A 12 11.83 -12.98 -17.80
N SER A 13 11.64 -12.38 -18.98
CA SER A 13 12.78 -11.96 -19.81
C SER A 13 13.52 -10.79 -19.14
N SER A 14 14.82 -10.67 -19.41
CA SER A 14 15.61 -9.53 -18.90
C SER A 14 15.05 -8.18 -19.35
N ARG A 15 14.41 -8.13 -20.53
CA ARG A 15 13.77 -6.92 -21.07
C ARG A 15 12.54 -6.54 -20.26
N ASP A 16 11.67 -7.50 -19.98
CA ASP A 16 10.43 -7.27 -19.23
C ASP A 16 10.72 -6.98 -17.77
N GLY A 17 11.65 -7.73 -17.16
CA GLY A 17 12.13 -7.48 -15.81
C GLY A 17 12.71 -6.08 -15.65
N SER A 18 13.54 -5.64 -16.59
CA SER A 18 14.10 -4.28 -16.57
C SER A 18 13.01 -3.20 -16.63
N ARG A 19 12.02 -3.34 -17.53
CA ARG A 19 10.88 -2.42 -17.62
C ARG A 19 10.04 -2.40 -16.33
N LEU A 20 9.80 -3.57 -15.76
CA LEU A 20 9.05 -3.72 -14.50
C LEU A 20 9.77 -3.03 -13.34
N SER A 21 11.08 -3.26 -13.20
CA SER A 21 11.89 -2.64 -12.14
C SER A 21 11.89 -1.11 -12.23
N LEU A 22 11.99 -0.56 -13.44
CA LEU A 22 11.94 0.88 -13.68
C LEU A 22 10.55 1.46 -13.33
N LYS A 23 9.48 0.75 -13.67
CA LYS A 23 8.11 1.16 -13.32
C LYS A 23 7.89 1.14 -11.81
N LEU A 24 8.31 0.08 -11.13
CA LEU A 24 8.18 -0.06 -9.67
C LEU A 24 9.02 0.97 -8.91
N GLU A 25 10.19 1.34 -9.45
CA GLU A 25 11.03 2.42 -8.92
C GLU A 25 10.33 3.78 -9.04
N ARG A 26 9.75 4.10 -10.21
CA ARG A 26 8.95 5.32 -10.41
C ARG A 26 7.71 5.38 -9.53
N MET A 27 7.08 4.22 -9.26
CA MET A 27 5.94 4.12 -8.34
C MET A 27 6.36 4.23 -6.86
N GLY A 28 7.66 4.27 -6.55
CA GLY A 28 8.16 4.35 -5.18
C GLY A 28 7.97 3.03 -4.39
N THR A 29 7.79 1.90 -5.06
CA THR A 29 7.60 0.59 -4.42
C THR A 29 8.94 -0.10 -4.12
N ILE A 30 9.98 0.19 -4.92
CA ILE A 30 11.31 -0.39 -4.76
C ILE A 30 12.40 0.68 -4.89
N ASN A 31 13.56 0.40 -4.31
CA ASN A 31 14.83 1.05 -4.58
C ASN A 31 15.75 0.12 -5.37
N ARG A 32 16.57 0.70 -6.25
CA ARG A 32 17.62 0.00 -6.99
C ARG A 32 18.97 0.47 -6.51
N GLU A 33 19.76 -0.44 -6.00
CA GLU A 33 21.14 -0.18 -5.57
C GLU A 33 22.09 -0.77 -6.60
N LYS A 34 22.99 0.06 -7.16
CA LYS A 34 23.97 -0.37 -8.15
C LYS A 34 25.13 -1.05 -7.42
N LEU A 35 25.44 -2.29 -7.81
CA LEU A 35 26.48 -3.11 -7.19
C LEU A 35 27.39 -3.68 -8.28
N LEU A 36 28.65 -3.91 -7.93
CA LEU A 36 29.60 -4.60 -8.79
C LEU A 36 29.67 -6.06 -8.35
N GLU A 37 29.38 -6.98 -9.26
CA GLU A 37 29.42 -8.42 -9.01
C GLU A 37 30.15 -9.10 -10.17
N ASN A 38 31.24 -9.81 -9.86
CA ASN A 38 32.10 -10.47 -10.86
C ASN A 38 32.50 -9.54 -12.03
N ASP A 39 32.98 -8.34 -11.69
CA ASP A 39 33.34 -7.27 -12.65
C ASP A 39 32.21 -6.80 -13.59
N ARG A 40 30.96 -7.13 -13.27
CA ARG A 40 29.78 -6.65 -14.00
C ARG A 40 28.89 -5.82 -13.09
N TRP A 41 28.47 -4.66 -13.60
CA TRP A 41 27.49 -3.83 -12.91
C TRP A 41 26.11 -4.48 -12.93
N THR A 42 25.52 -4.66 -11.75
CA THR A 42 24.18 -5.19 -11.55
C THR A 42 23.39 -4.31 -10.59
N TYR A 43 22.10 -4.59 -10.45
CA TYR A 43 21.23 -3.89 -9.51
C TYR A 43 20.62 -4.87 -8.51
N LYS A 44 20.69 -4.51 -7.24
CA LYS A 44 19.91 -5.14 -6.17
C LYS A 44 18.60 -4.41 -6.02
N LEU A 45 17.51 -5.17 -6.04
CA LEU A 45 16.16 -4.64 -5.79
C LEU A 45 15.87 -4.74 -4.30
N ILE A 46 15.49 -3.59 -3.71
CA ILE A 46 15.11 -3.46 -2.30
C ILE A 46 13.66 -2.99 -2.28
N LEU A 47 12.76 -3.77 -1.68
CA LEU A 47 11.39 -3.33 -1.47
C LEU A 47 11.39 -2.17 -0.48
N LYS A 48 10.78 -1.03 -0.86
CA LYS A 48 10.42 -0.02 0.12
C LYS A 48 9.26 -0.58 0.92
N LYS A 49 9.49 -0.91 2.19
CA LYS A 49 8.40 -1.10 3.12
C LYS A 49 7.75 0.27 3.31
N THR A 50 6.72 0.56 2.53
CA THR A 50 5.86 1.70 2.84
C THR A 50 5.16 1.34 4.14
N PRO A 51 5.36 2.09 5.24
CA PRO A 51 4.50 1.92 6.40
C PRO A 51 3.06 2.06 5.92
N ILE A 52 2.19 1.17 6.38
CA ILE A 52 0.76 1.29 6.10
C ILE A 52 0.34 2.63 6.71
N SER A 53 -0.01 3.59 5.85
CA SER A 53 -0.47 4.89 6.30
C SER A 53 -1.82 4.69 6.99
N THR A 54 -1.95 5.15 8.24
CA THR A 54 -3.21 5.16 8.98
C THR A 54 -4.09 6.36 8.60
N GLN A 55 -3.66 7.21 7.67
CA GLN A 55 -4.41 8.40 7.22
C GLN A 55 -5.82 8.06 6.72
N SER A 56 -6.03 6.85 6.19
CA SER A 56 -7.36 6.42 5.72
C SER A 56 -8.35 6.14 6.85
N ILE A 57 -7.89 5.93 8.08
CA ILE A 57 -8.72 5.59 9.25
C ILE A 57 -8.62 6.60 10.38
N GLU A 58 -7.78 7.64 10.25
CA GLU A 58 -7.47 8.60 11.32
C GLU A 58 -8.71 9.28 11.91
N ASN A 59 -9.73 9.54 11.08
CA ASN A 59 -11.00 10.14 11.51
C ASN A 59 -12.14 9.13 11.61
N SER A 60 -11.84 7.83 11.62
CA SER A 60 -12.86 6.80 11.68
C SER A 60 -13.61 6.87 13.01
N PRO A 61 -14.96 6.88 13.01
CA PRO A 61 -15.75 6.94 14.22
C PRO A 61 -15.51 5.73 15.15
N CYS A 62 -15.06 4.60 14.59
CA CYS A 62 -14.80 3.38 15.36
C CYS A 62 -13.66 3.54 16.36
N LEU A 63 -12.67 4.41 16.10
CA LEU A 63 -11.52 4.61 16.99
C LEU A 63 -11.89 5.29 18.33
N VAL A 64 -13.02 5.99 18.37
CA VAL A 64 -13.51 6.74 19.55
C VAL A 64 -14.94 6.35 19.93
N CYS A 65 -15.45 5.24 19.37
CA CYS A 65 -16.83 4.81 19.57
C CYS A 65 -17.02 4.28 20.99
N THR A 66 -17.93 4.91 21.76
CA THR A 66 -18.22 4.54 23.16
C THR A 66 -18.96 3.20 23.30
N VAL A 67 -19.56 2.71 22.21
CA VAL A 67 -20.32 1.46 22.18
C VAL A 67 -19.66 0.37 21.34
N GLU A 68 -18.37 0.53 21.00
CA GLU A 68 -17.61 -0.40 20.18
C GLU A 68 -17.62 -1.83 20.74
N GLN A 69 -17.53 -1.97 22.07
CA GLN A 69 -17.60 -3.26 22.77
C GLN A 69 -18.93 -4.03 22.58
N LYS A 70 -19.99 -3.32 22.17
CA LYS A 70 -21.31 -3.91 21.89
C LYS A 70 -21.57 -4.10 20.39
N CYS A 71 -20.64 -3.65 19.54
CA CYS A 71 -20.76 -3.67 18.10
C CYS A 71 -20.45 -5.08 17.55
N SER A 72 -21.39 -5.70 16.86
CA SER A 72 -21.18 -7.03 16.23
C SER A 72 -21.95 -7.16 14.92
N LEU A 73 -21.55 -8.10 14.06
CA LEU A 73 -22.12 -8.21 12.71
C LEU A 73 -23.62 -8.54 12.69
N ASP A 74 -24.09 -9.25 13.72
CA ASP A 74 -25.47 -9.74 13.85
C ASP A 74 -26.15 -9.25 15.16
N GLY A 75 -25.53 -8.28 15.84
CA GLY A 75 -26.09 -7.67 17.06
C GLY A 75 -26.99 -6.47 16.77
N GLU A 76 -27.67 -5.97 17.82
CA GLU A 76 -28.48 -4.75 17.74
C GLU A 76 -27.67 -3.53 17.29
N ILE A 77 -26.44 -3.41 17.79
CA ILE A 77 -25.45 -2.44 17.33
C ILE A 77 -24.59 -3.15 16.31
N SER A 78 -24.77 -2.80 15.03
CA SER A 78 -24.06 -3.43 13.92
C SER A 78 -23.29 -2.42 13.10
N PRO A 79 -22.07 -2.75 12.63
CA PRO A 79 -21.34 -1.88 11.72
C PRO A 79 -22.06 -1.75 10.36
N LYS A 80 -22.95 -2.70 10.01
CA LYS A 80 -23.71 -2.67 8.75
C LYS A 80 -24.78 -1.57 8.72
N THR A 81 -25.27 -1.16 9.89
CA THR A 81 -26.36 -0.18 10.05
C THR A 81 -25.92 1.03 10.89
N CYS A 82 -24.61 1.23 11.04
CA CYS A 82 -24.07 2.27 11.91
C CYS A 82 -24.13 3.66 11.24
N GLN A 83 -24.96 4.55 11.79
CA GLN A 83 -25.08 5.94 11.29
C GLN A 83 -23.76 6.70 11.33
N LEU A 84 -22.93 6.49 12.36
CA LEU A 84 -21.64 7.17 12.48
C LEU A 84 -20.71 6.84 11.30
N ILE A 85 -20.73 5.59 10.85
CA ILE A 85 -19.94 5.15 9.68
C ILE A 85 -20.50 5.78 8.42
N GLU A 86 -21.83 5.78 8.25
CA GLU A 86 -22.48 6.40 7.09
C GLU A 86 -22.15 7.89 6.97
N ASP A 87 -22.33 8.64 8.06
CA ASP A 87 -22.05 10.08 8.12
C ASP A 87 -20.58 10.37 7.83
N TRP A 88 -19.67 9.57 8.39
CA TRP A 88 -18.23 9.67 8.13
C TRP A 88 -17.90 9.42 6.66
N VAL A 89 -18.43 8.36 6.06
CA VAL A 89 -18.18 8.02 4.64
C VAL A 89 -18.72 9.13 3.73
N ILE A 90 -19.91 9.66 3.99
CA ILE A 90 -20.49 10.78 3.23
C ILE A 90 -19.62 12.03 3.38
N ALA A 91 -19.13 12.33 4.59
CA ALA A 91 -18.26 13.46 4.84
C ALA A 91 -16.91 13.33 4.13
N GLU A 92 -16.27 12.16 4.17
CA GLU A 92 -15.02 11.88 3.43
C GLU A 92 -15.23 11.95 1.92
N TYR A 93 -16.35 11.42 1.40
CA TYR A 93 -16.66 11.45 -0.02
C TYR A 93 -16.86 12.87 -0.56
N LYS A 94 -17.46 13.77 0.24
CA LYS A 94 -17.64 15.18 -0.11
C LYS A 94 -16.32 15.98 -0.08
N LYS A 95 -15.24 15.46 0.52
CA LYS A 95 -13.97 16.17 0.52
C LYS A 95 -13.41 16.19 -0.90
N PRO A 96 -13.01 17.37 -1.43
CA PRO A 96 -12.32 17.42 -2.71
C PRO A 96 -11.05 16.59 -2.59
N SER A 97 -10.79 15.72 -3.57
CA SER A 97 -9.58 14.90 -3.59
C SER A 97 -8.38 15.83 -3.49
N LYS A 98 -7.69 15.81 -2.34
CA LYS A 98 -6.45 16.56 -2.19
C LYS A 98 -5.50 15.99 -3.23
N ALA A 99 -5.23 16.76 -4.29
CA ALA A 99 -4.21 16.44 -5.26
C ALA A 99 -2.93 16.14 -4.48
N LYS A 100 -2.38 14.93 -4.67
CA LYS A 100 -1.11 14.52 -4.08
C LYS A 100 -0.06 15.57 -4.48
N LYS A 101 0.36 16.39 -3.52
CA LYS A 101 1.46 17.34 -3.68
C LYS A 101 2.78 16.61 -3.50
#